data_AF-A0A7K7Z4T1-F1
#
_entry.id   AF-A0A7K7Z4T1-F1
#
_cell.length_a   1.000
_cell.length_b   1.000
_cell.length_c   1.000
_cell.angle_alpha   90.00
_cell.angle_beta   90.00
_cell.angle_gamma   90.00
#
_symmetry.space_group_name_H-M   'P 1'
#
loop_
_entity.id
_entity.type
_entity.pdbx_description
1 polymer ?
#
loop_
_entity_poly.entity_id
_entity_poly.type
_entity_poly.pdbx_seq_one_letter_code
_entity_poly.pdbx_strand_id
1 'polypeptide(L)' 'ILTVRLTKACPLKPRQRGFIKAAGCSENLKLLQTIIRSAKKNHRPLVVVFMDIAKAFDTVSHEH' A
#
# COMPACT_ATOMS: atom_id res chain seq x y z
N ILE A 1 -16.00 9.48 -1.91
CA ILE A 1 -16.08 9.57 -3.39
C ILE A 1 -15.01 8.73 -4.08
N LEU A 2 -13.71 8.93 -3.80
CA LEU A 2 -12.62 8.23 -4.51
C LEU A 2 -12.62 6.69 -4.31
N THR A 3 -12.88 6.20 -3.09
CA THR A 3 -13.06 4.76 -2.81
C THR A 3 -14.12 4.11 -3.69
N VAL A 4 -15.29 4.76 -3.81
CA VAL A 4 -16.41 4.22 -4.59
C VAL A 4 -16.04 4.14 -6.07
N ARG A 5 -15.33 5.15 -6.59
CA ARG A 5 -14.84 5.14 -7.98
C ARG A 5 -13.80 4.05 -8.20
N LEU A 6 -12.84 3.90 -7.28
CA LEU A 6 -11.78 2.92 -7.40
C LEU A 6 -12.31 1.48 -7.35
N THR A 7 -13.21 1.16 -6.42
CA THR A 7 -13.84 -0.18 -6.33
C THR A 7 -14.64 -0.54 -7.58
N LYS A 8 -15.25 0.44 -8.26
CA LYS A 8 -15.96 0.22 -9.54
C LYS A 8 -15.00 0.03 -10.72
N ALA A 9 -13.85 0.70 -10.70
CA ALA A 9 -12.90 0.68 -11.80
C ALA A 9 -12.05 -0.60 -11.82
N CYS A 10 -11.70 -1.15 -10.66
CA CYS A 10 -10.89 -2.37 -10.60
C CYS A 10 -11.05 -3.15 -9.28
N PRO A 11 -10.76 -4.46 -9.29
CA PRO A 11 -10.71 -5.25 -8.06
C PRO A 11 -9.56 -4.76 -7.16
N LEU A 12 -9.89 -4.39 -5.94
CA LEU A 12 -8.92 -3.92 -4.96
C LEU A 12 -8.11 -5.09 -4.41
N LYS A 13 -6.78 -4.91 -4.32
CA LYS A 13 -5.92 -5.88 -3.63
C LYS A 13 -6.18 -5.83 -2.12
N PRO A 14 -6.19 -6.98 -1.41
CA PRO A 14 -6.44 -7.01 0.04
C PRO A 14 -5.47 -6.18 0.90
N ARG A 15 -4.29 -5.86 0.37
CA ARG A 15 -3.26 -5.04 1.04
C ARG A 15 -3.28 -3.56 0.63
N GLN A 16 -4.12 -3.16 -0.32
CA GLN A 16 -4.30 -1.75 -0.69
C GLN A 16 -4.95 -1.01 0.47
N ARG A 17 -4.37 0.12 0.88
CA ARG A 17 -4.92 0.97 1.96
C ARG A 17 -5.22 2.40 1.52
N GLY A 18 -4.57 2.85 0.45
CA GLY A 18 -4.88 4.11 -0.20
C GLY A 18 -6.29 4.10 -0.76
N PHE A 19 -7.06 5.14 -0.45
CA PHE A 19 -8.38 5.41 -1.00
C PHE A 19 -9.40 4.28 -0.80
N ILE A 20 -9.33 3.53 0.31
CA ILE A 20 -10.36 2.54 0.69
C ILE A 20 -11.02 2.87 2.03
N LYS A 21 -12.22 2.31 2.28
CA LYS A 21 -12.94 2.46 3.55
C LYS A 21 -12.44 1.43 4.57
N ALA A 22 -11.25 1.64 5.09
CA ALA A 22 -10.63 0.79 6.10
C ALA A 22 -9.95 1.63 7.20
N ALA A 23 -9.45 0.97 8.25
CA ALA A 23 -8.45 1.58 9.11
C ALA A 23 -7.31 2.08 8.22
N GLY A 24 -6.92 3.34 8.36
CA GLY A 24 -5.96 4.01 7.48
C GLY A 24 -4.55 3.39 7.53
N CYS A 25 -3.51 4.22 7.62
CA CYS A 25 -2.14 3.71 7.60
C CYS A 25 -1.74 2.88 8.84
N SER A 26 -2.57 2.83 9.88
CA SER A 26 -2.28 2.10 11.12
C SER A 26 -2.09 0.60 10.88
N GLU A 27 -2.83 0.01 9.95
CA GLU A 27 -2.67 -1.41 9.61
C GLU A 27 -1.36 -1.69 8.87
N ASN A 28 -0.96 -0.82 7.93
CA ASN A 28 0.35 -0.91 7.28
C ASN A 28 1.48 -0.82 8.30
N LEU A 29 1.38 0.13 9.23
CA LEU A 29 2.38 0.34 10.27
C LEU A 29 2.48 -0.87 11.19
N LYS A 30 1.33 -1.42 11.62
CA LYS A 30 1.29 -2.60 12.48
C LYS A 30 1.90 -3.83 11.78
N LEU A 31 1.60 -4.03 10.50
CA LEU A 31 2.17 -5.11 9.69
C LEU A 31 3.69 -4.96 9.56
N LEU A 32 4.17 -3.77 9.18
CA LEU A 32 5.60 -3.49 9.04
C LEU A 32 6.35 -3.71 10.37
N GLN A 33 5.81 -3.18 11.48
CA GLN A 33 6.37 -3.39 12.81
C GLN A 33 6.45 -4.88 13.17
N THR A 34 5.43 -5.66 12.82
CA THR A 34 5.39 -7.10 13.09
C THR A 34 6.45 -7.84 12.29
N ILE A 35 6.63 -7.52 11.01
CA ILE A 35 7.66 -8.10 10.15
C ILE A 35 9.06 -7.78 10.70
N ILE A 36 9.33 -6.52 11.06
CA ILE A 36 10.61 -6.10 11.63
C ILE A 36 10.89 -6.84 12.94
N ARG A 37 9.90 -6.93 13.84
CA ARG A 37 10.04 -7.65 15.12
C ARG A 37 10.33 -9.14 14.91
N SER A 38 9.66 -9.77 13.95
CA SER A 38 9.88 -11.18 13.60
C SER A 38 11.27 -11.41 13.04
N ALA A 39 11.74 -10.56 12.12
CA ALA A 39 13.10 -10.66 11.56
C ALA A 39 14.17 -10.53 12.65
N LYS A 40 14.01 -9.56 13.56
CA LYS A 40 14.89 -9.38 14.73
C LYS A 40 14.88 -10.59 15.65
N LYS A 41 13.69 -11.09 16.02
CA LYS A 41 13.53 -12.26 16.90
C LYS A 41 14.19 -13.52 16.34
N ASN A 42 14.12 -13.71 15.02
CA ASN A 42 14.61 -14.90 14.35
C ASN A 42 16.03 -14.74 13.78
N HIS A 43 16.71 -13.62 14.05
CA HIS A 43 18.03 -13.29 13.50
C HIS A 43 18.12 -13.43 11.97
N ARG A 44 17.04 -13.05 11.26
CA ARG A 44 16.99 -13.12 9.79
C ARG A 44 17.21 -11.73 9.19
N PRO A 45 17.97 -11.62 8.08
CA PRO A 45 18.09 -10.37 7.35
C PRO A 45 16.73 -9.95 6.79
N LEU A 46 16.45 -8.65 6.82
CA LEU A 46 15.25 -8.03 6.27
C LEU A 46 15.66 -6.80 5.48
N VAL A 47 15.19 -6.71 4.23
CA VAL A 47 15.38 -5.56 3.36
C VAL A 47 14.04 -4.86 3.19
N VAL A 48 14.03 -3.53 3.29
CA VAL A 48 12.86 -2.69 3.04
C VAL A 48 13.19 -1.74 1.90
N VAL A 49 12.36 -1.74 0.86
CA VAL A 49 12.48 -0.83 -0.29
C VAL A 49 11.37 0.20 -0.19
N PHE A 50 11.74 1.47 -0.14
CA PHE A 50 10.81 2.59 -0.23
C PHE A 50 10.70 3.01 -1.70
N MET A 51 9.49 2.98 -2.24
CA MET A 51 9.19 3.32 -3.63
C MET A 51 8.15 4.44 -3.64
N ASP A 52 8.36 5.42 -4.52
CA ASP A 52 7.44 6.51 -4.77
C ASP A 52 7.27 6.72 -6.28
N ILE A 53 6.11 7.21 -6.70
CA ILE A 53 5.79 7.46 -8.11
C ILE A 53 5.57 8.97 -8.27
N ALA A 54 6.52 9.64 -8.93
CA ALA A 54 6.44 11.07 -9.19
C ALA A 54 5.22 11.41 -10.06
N LYS A 55 4.45 12.43 -9.66
CA LYS A 55 3.25 12.91 -10.40
C LYS A 55 2.27 11.77 -10.73
N ALA A 56 1.98 10.90 -9.77
CA ALA A 56 1.21 9.66 -9.97
C ALA A 56 -0.18 9.84 -10.62
N PHE A 57 -0.78 11.04 -10.55
CA PHE A 57 -2.04 11.35 -11.23
C PHE A 57 -1.85 11.96 -12.61
N ASP A 58 -0.82 12.79 -12.81
CA ASP A 58 -0.58 13.49 -14.08
C ASP A 58 0.09 12.60 -15.13
N THR A 59 0.73 11.51 -14.68
CA THR A 59 1.49 10.57 -15.52
C THR A 59 0.67 9.39 -16.04
N VAL A 60 -0.64 9.39 -15.80
CA VAL A 60 -1.54 8.38 -16.34
C VAL A 60 -1.80 8.69 -17.82
N SER A 61 -1.40 7.78 -18.72
CA SER A 61 -1.65 7.94 -20.16
C SER A 61 -3.15 8.03 -20.46
N HIS A 62 -3.50 8.90 -21.41
CA HIS A 62 -4.85 9.04 -21.96
C HIS A 62 -5.00 8.42 -23.35
N GLU A 63 -3.91 7.91 -23.92
CA GLU A 63 -3.94 7.19 -25.19
C GLU A 63 -4.61 5.83 -24.99
N HIS A 64 -5.60 5.53 -25.81
CA HIS A 64 -6.40 4.29 -25.80
C HIS A 64 -6.03 3.43 -27.00
#